data_AF-A0A944SZ69-F1
#
_entry.id   AF-A0A944SZ69-F1
#
_cell.length_a   1.000
_cell.length_b   1.000
_cell.length_c   1.000
_cell.angle_alpha   90.00
_cell.angle_beta   90.00
_cell.angle_gamma   90.00
#
_symmetry.space_group_name_H-M   'P 1'
#
loop_
_entity.id
_entity.type
_entity.pdbx_description
1 polymer ?
#
loop_
_entity_poly.entity_id
_entity_poly.type
_entity_poly.pdbx_seq_one_letter_code
_entity_poly.pdbx_strand_id
1 'polypeptide(L)'
;MNKDFSEAKEKVGQDFKKYRVAAVGFLVLNVVYIIIAWWKMPPVDLEMSRVVYGVLIFILILFLVLTPMIYRGQKLLVQVLTFIYGGRATFSIYSLIGGDVFPAVPYLLPCVILIFYLLGRAAWDWP
;
A
#
# COMPACT_ATOMS: atom_id res chain seq x y z
N MET A 1 30.59 19.69 18.26
CA MET A 1 29.29 20.36 18.44
C MET A 1 28.57 20.70 17.13
N ASN A 2 29.24 21.18 16.05
CA ASN A 2 28.55 21.44 14.76
C ASN A 2 28.30 20.21 13.87
N LYS A 3 29.15 19.17 13.94
CA LYS A 3 28.95 17.93 13.15
C LYS A 3 27.74 17.13 13.61
N ASP A 4 27.59 16.95 14.92
CA ASP A 4 26.48 16.17 15.52
C ASP A 4 25.10 16.77 15.18
N PHE A 5 25.00 18.11 15.14
CA PHE A 5 23.79 18.82 14.74
C PHE A 5 23.49 18.70 13.24
N SER A 6 24.52 18.68 12.40
CA SER A 6 24.37 18.49 10.95
C SER A 6 23.88 17.06 10.64
N GLU A 7 24.50 16.06 11.26
CA GLU A 7 24.12 14.65 11.09
C GLU A 7 22.71 14.37 11.61
N ALA A 8 22.34 14.96 12.76
CA ALA A 8 20.97 14.82 13.29
C ALA A 8 19.93 15.42 12.34
N LYS A 9 20.19 16.59 11.75
CA LYS A 9 19.30 17.25 10.79
C LYS A 9 19.16 16.45 9.49
N GLU A 10 20.27 15.89 9.01
CA GLU A 10 20.29 15.04 7.81
C GLU A 10 19.48 13.76 8.03
N LYS A 11 19.66 13.09 9.18
CA LYS A 11 18.91 11.89 9.56
C LYS A 11 17.41 12.14 9.65
N VAL A 12 17.01 13.23 10.33
CA VAL A 12 15.59 13.65 10.42
C VAL A 12 15.02 13.94 9.02
N GLY A 13 15.77 14.66 8.17
CA GLY A 13 15.35 14.94 6.79
C GLY A 13 15.21 13.69 5.93
N GLN A 14 16.11 12.73 6.10
CA GLN A 14 16.08 11.44 5.42
C GLN A 14 14.88 10.59 5.85
N ASP A 15 14.55 10.60 7.14
CA ASP A 15 13.39 9.88 7.68
C ASP A 15 12.08 10.44 7.10
N PHE A 16 11.90 11.76 7.07
CA PHE A 16 10.74 12.37 6.43
C PHE A 16 10.62 12.05 4.94
N LYS A 17 11.75 11.94 4.23
CA LYS A 17 11.75 11.57 2.80
C LYS A 17 11.21 10.15 2.59
N LYS A 18 11.55 9.20 3.45
CA LYS A 18 11.05 7.81 3.38
C LYS A 18 9.53 7.75 3.54
N TYR A 19 8.99 8.44 4.55
CA TYR A 19 7.53 8.53 4.77
C TYR A 19 6.80 9.19 3.60
N ARG A 20 7.40 10.23 3.00
CA ARG A 20 6.83 10.89 1.82
C ARG A 20 6.76 9.95 0.61
N VAL A 21 7.84 9.23 0.35
CA VAL A 21 7.88 8.22 -0.73
C VAL A 21 6.88 7.10 -0.45
N ALA A 22 6.80 6.61 0.79
CA ALA A 22 5.83 5.60 1.18
C ALA A 22 4.38 6.07 1.03
N ALA A 23 4.06 7.32 1.41
CA ALA A 23 2.72 7.89 1.27
C ALA A 23 2.31 8.02 -0.20
N VAL A 24 3.18 8.58 -1.04
CA VAL A 24 2.90 8.75 -2.47
C VAL A 24 2.79 7.38 -3.15
N GLY A 25 3.74 6.48 -2.87
CA GLY A 25 3.72 5.12 -3.41
C GLY A 25 2.48 4.35 -2.97
N PHE A 26 2.10 4.44 -1.69
CA PHE A 26 0.87 3.83 -1.16
C PHE A 26 -0.35 4.30 -1.94
N LEU A 27 -0.53 5.60 -2.15
CA LEU A 27 -1.70 6.12 -2.87
C LEU A 27 -1.69 5.69 -4.34
N VAL A 28 -0.57 5.93 -5.04
CA VAL A 28 -0.46 5.64 -6.49
C VAL A 28 -0.66 4.16 -6.76
N LEU A 29 0.02 3.28 -6.01
CA LEU A 29 -0.07 1.84 -6.23
C LEU A 29 -1.46 1.29 -5.86
N ASN A 30 -2.16 1.88 -4.89
CA ASN A 30 -3.54 1.50 -4.59
C ASN A 30 -4.54 1.98 -5.66
N VAL A 31 -4.33 3.17 -6.24
CA VAL A 31 -5.13 3.63 -7.39
C VAL A 31 -4.92 2.68 -8.58
N VAL A 32 -3.67 2.33 -8.88
CA VAL A 32 -3.34 1.34 -9.92
C VAL A 32 -3.97 -0.02 -9.60
N TYR A 33 -3.91 -0.47 -8.34
CA TYR A 33 -4.57 -1.69 -7.90
C TYR A 33 -6.08 -1.66 -8.20
N ILE A 34 -6.77 -0.56 -7.89
CA ILE A 34 -8.21 -0.41 -8.15
C ILE A 34 -8.50 -0.45 -9.65
N ILE A 35 -7.68 0.21 -10.48
CA ILE A 35 -7.83 0.19 -11.94
C ILE A 35 -7.68 -1.24 -12.49
N ILE A 36 -6.67 -1.97 -12.03
CA ILE A 36 -6.45 -3.37 -12.44
C ILE A 36 -7.60 -4.25 -11.96
N ALA A 37 -8.03 -4.09 -10.71
CA ALA A 37 -9.14 -4.85 -10.14
C ALA A 37 -10.41 -4.61 -10.95
N TRP A 38 -10.71 -3.35 -11.30
CA TRP A 38 -11.83 -3.00 -12.17
C TRP A 38 -11.70 -3.64 -13.56
N TRP A 39 -10.52 -3.57 -14.18
CA TRP A 39 -10.28 -4.11 -15.51
C TRP A 39 -10.43 -5.64 -15.58
N LYS A 40 -10.07 -6.35 -14.51
CA LYS A 40 -10.12 -7.81 -14.44
C LYS A 40 -11.37 -8.36 -13.77
N MET A 41 -12.25 -7.49 -13.27
CA MET A 41 -13.49 -7.91 -12.63
C MET A 41 -14.44 -8.49 -13.68
N PRO A 42 -15.10 -9.64 -13.43
CA PRO A 42 -16.16 -10.12 -14.29
C PRO A 42 -17.32 -9.10 -14.29
N PRO A 43 -18.19 -9.14 -15.31
CA PRO A 43 -19.39 -8.30 -15.34
C PRO A 43 -20.18 -8.48 -14.04
N VAL A 44 -20.52 -7.36 -13.40
CA VAL A 44 -21.27 -7.35 -12.15
C VAL A 44 -22.74 -7.09 -12.49
N ASP A 45 -23.63 -7.95 -11.99
CA ASP A 45 -25.07 -7.76 -12.14
C ASP A 45 -25.53 -6.44 -11.51
N LEU A 46 -26.60 -5.84 -12.05
CA LEU A 46 -27.10 -4.54 -11.60
C LEU A 46 -27.41 -4.50 -10.09
N GLU A 47 -27.90 -5.59 -9.52
CA GLU A 47 -28.18 -5.69 -8.07
C GLU A 47 -26.89 -5.70 -7.23
N MET A 48 -25.83 -6.34 -7.72
CA MET A 48 -24.56 -6.46 -7.03
C MET A 48 -23.65 -5.23 -7.25
N SER A 49 -23.91 -4.47 -8.31
CA SER A 49 -23.14 -3.28 -8.70
C SER A 49 -23.05 -2.24 -7.59
N ARG A 50 -24.17 -1.99 -6.88
CA ARG A 50 -24.20 -1.02 -5.77
C ARG A 50 -23.25 -1.40 -4.65
N VAL A 51 -23.20 -2.68 -4.30
CA VAL A 51 -22.33 -3.18 -3.24
C VAL A 51 -20.87 -3.11 -3.67
N VAL A 52 -20.56 -3.63 -4.86
CA VAL A 52 -19.20 -3.66 -5.38
C VAL A 52 -18.61 -2.27 -5.53
N TYR A 53 -19.32 -1.36 -6.20
CA TYR A 53 -18.84 0.01 -6.40
C TYR A 53 -18.83 0.81 -5.09
N GLY A 54 -19.79 0.57 -4.19
CA GLY A 54 -19.78 1.17 -2.85
C GLY A 54 -18.53 0.79 -2.05
N VAL A 55 -18.15 -0.49 -2.08
CA VAL A 55 -16.93 -0.99 -1.42
C VAL A 55 -15.68 -0.40 -2.08
N LEU A 56 -15.60 -0.32 -3.40
CA LEU A 56 -14.46 0.28 -4.10
C LEU A 56 -14.27 1.75 -3.75
N ILE A 57 -15.36 2.53 -3.71
CA ILE A 57 -15.32 3.95 -3.32
C ILE A 57 -14.91 4.09 -1.86
N PHE A 58 -15.47 3.26 -0.96
CA PHE A 58 -15.09 3.27 0.44
C PHE A 58 -13.59 3.00 0.64
N ILE A 59 -13.05 2.00 -0.07
CA ILE A 59 -11.62 1.67 -0.04
C ILE A 59 -10.77 2.83 -0.57
N LEU A 60 -11.20 3.49 -1.65
CA LEU A 60 -10.51 4.66 -2.19
C LEU A 60 -10.46 5.81 -1.16
N ILE A 61 -11.58 6.11 -0.51
CA ILE A 61 -11.67 7.13 0.54
C ILE A 61 -10.75 6.76 1.71
N LEU A 62 -10.76 5.49 2.13
CA LEU A 62 -9.86 5.00 3.18
C LEU A 62 -8.40 5.27 2.83
N PHE A 63 -7.97 4.96 1.60
CA PHE A 63 -6.59 5.25 1.18
C PHE A 63 -6.27 6.74 1.15
N LEU A 64 -7.21 7.58 0.71
CA LEU A 64 -7.05 9.04 0.74
C LEU A 64 -6.91 9.58 2.17
N VAL A 65 -7.61 8.99 3.16
CA VAL A 65 -7.51 9.38 4.57
C VAL A 65 -6.21 8.88 5.21
N LEU A 66 -5.76 7.66 4.87
CA LEU A 66 -4.53 7.09 5.42
C LEU A 66 -3.27 7.74 4.85
N THR A 67 -3.28 8.18 3.60
CA THR A 67 -2.12 8.80 2.93
C THR A 67 -1.53 10.00 3.71
N PRO A 68 -2.31 11.01 4.15
CA PRO A 68 -1.76 12.12 4.93
C PRO A 68 -1.24 11.68 6.31
N MET A 69 -1.78 10.61 6.89
CA MET A 69 -1.27 10.05 8.15
C MET A 69 0.11 9.41 7.97
N ILE A 70 0.30 8.67 6.86
CA ILE A 70 1.63 8.15 6.46
C ILE A 70 2.57 9.32 6.18
N TYR A 71 2.11 10.36 5.47
CA TYR A 71 2.91 11.55 5.15
C TYR A 71 3.41 12.27 6.41
N ARG A 72 2.60 12.30 7.47
CA ARG A 72 2.95 12.87 8.78
C ARG A 72 3.96 12.04 9.58
N GLY A 73 4.39 10.88 9.08
CA GLY A 73 5.39 10.05 9.75
C GLY A 73 4.83 9.17 10.87
N GLN A 74 3.54 8.82 10.84
CA GLN A 74 2.95 7.96 11.88
C GLN A 74 3.47 6.52 11.81
N LYS A 75 4.55 6.25 12.54
CA LYS A 75 5.26 4.96 12.50
C LYS A 75 4.36 3.76 12.80
N LEU A 76 3.51 3.82 13.82
CA LEU A 76 2.60 2.72 14.18
C LEU A 76 1.65 2.38 13.03
N LEU A 77 1.06 3.40 12.38
CA LEU A 77 0.19 3.17 11.23
C LEU A 77 0.96 2.48 10.09
N VAL A 78 2.15 2.96 9.77
CA VAL A 78 2.97 2.38 8.70
C VAL A 78 3.37 0.94 9.01
N GLN A 79 3.70 0.63 10.26
CA GLN A 79 3.98 -0.75 10.71
C GLN A 79 2.76 -1.65 10.54
N VAL A 80 1.59 -1.23 11.02
CA VAL A 80 0.33 -1.99 10.89
C VAL A 80 0.01 -2.22 9.41
N LEU A 81 0.10 -1.17 8.57
CA LEU A 81 -0.12 -1.31 7.14
C LEU A 81 0.90 -2.25 6.50
N THR A 82 2.17 -2.23 6.92
CA THR A 82 3.17 -3.17 6.42
C THR A 82 2.77 -4.62 6.74
N PHE A 83 2.30 -4.92 7.95
CA PHE A 83 1.81 -6.27 8.26
C PHE A 83 0.59 -6.67 7.43
N ILE A 84 -0.36 -5.76 7.23
CA ILE A 84 -1.54 -6.00 6.40
C ILE A 84 -1.13 -6.33 4.96
N TYR A 85 -0.26 -5.52 4.36
CA TYR A 85 0.21 -5.74 2.98
C TYR A 85 1.11 -6.97 2.86
N GLY A 86 1.92 -7.27 3.89
CA GLY A 86 2.72 -8.49 3.96
C GLY A 86 1.84 -9.75 4.00
N GLY A 87 0.82 -9.75 4.87
CA GLY A 87 -0.16 -10.84 4.92
C GLY A 87 -0.90 -11.01 3.60
N ARG A 88 -1.32 -9.91 2.95
CA ARG A 88 -1.93 -9.94 1.61
C ARG A 88 -0.99 -10.50 0.54
N ALA A 89 0.29 -10.13 0.56
CA ALA A 89 1.29 -10.66 -0.37
C ALA A 89 1.46 -12.17 -0.17
N THR A 90 1.65 -12.63 1.07
CA THR A 90 1.80 -14.06 1.40
C THR A 90 0.57 -14.86 0.97
N PHE A 91 -0.64 -14.38 1.29
CA PHE A 91 -1.89 -15.04 0.89
C PHE A 91 -2.03 -15.13 -0.64
N SER A 92 -1.68 -14.06 -1.35
CA SER A 92 -1.74 -14.00 -2.81
C SER A 92 -0.71 -14.91 -3.48
N ILE A 93 0.50 -15.04 -2.91
CA ILE A 93 1.52 -15.98 -3.38
C ILE A 93 1.07 -17.41 -3.12
N TYR A 94 0.53 -17.69 -1.94
CA TYR A 94 0.02 -19.00 -1.58
C TYR A 94 -1.12 -19.44 -2.52
N SER A 95 -2.07 -18.56 -2.81
CA SER A 95 -3.17 -18.88 -3.74
C SER A 95 -2.69 -19.11 -5.17
N LEU A 96 -1.67 -18.38 -5.64
CA LEU A 96 -1.05 -18.62 -6.95
C LEU A 96 -0.42 -20.02 -7.05
N ILE A 97 0.24 -20.48 -6.00
CA ILE A 97 0.84 -21.82 -5.96
C ILE A 97 -0.25 -22.91 -5.90
N GLY A 98 -1.32 -22.65 -5.14
CA GLY A 98 -2.44 -23.59 -4.98
C GLY A 98 -3.34 -23.76 -6.22
N GLY A 99 -3.25 -22.86 -7.20
CA GLY A 99 -4.03 -22.94 -8.45
C GLY A 99 -5.46 -22.36 -8.36
N ASP A 100 -6.01 -22.19 -7.15
CA ASP A 100 -7.30 -21.54 -6.90
C ASP A 100 -7.18 -20.01 -6.87
N VAL A 101 -6.82 -19.42 -8.00
CA VAL A 101 -6.54 -17.97 -8.09
C VAL A 101 -7.55 -17.23 -8.93
N PHE A 102 -8.04 -16.13 -8.38
CA PHE A 102 -8.78 -15.15 -9.16
C PHE A 102 -7.87 -14.56 -10.25
N PRO A 103 -8.32 -14.43 -11.52
CA PRO A 103 -7.47 -14.03 -12.65
C PRO A 103 -6.74 -12.70 -12.49
N ALA A 104 -7.22 -11.82 -11.60
CA ALA A 104 -6.59 -10.54 -11.32
C ALA A 104 -5.34 -10.65 -10.42
N VAL A 105 -5.20 -11.69 -9.60
CA VAL A 105 -4.16 -11.82 -8.56
C VAL A 105 -2.73 -11.67 -9.13
N PRO A 106 -2.35 -12.30 -10.26
CA PRO A 106 -1.02 -12.10 -10.86
C PRO A 106 -0.70 -10.64 -11.19
N TYR A 107 -1.71 -9.85 -11.55
CA TYR A 107 -1.57 -8.44 -11.92
C TYR A 107 -1.56 -7.52 -10.69
N LEU A 108 -2.23 -7.92 -9.62
CA LEU A 108 -2.34 -7.15 -8.38
C LEU A 108 -1.16 -7.40 -7.43
N LEU A 109 -0.59 -8.60 -7.45
CA LEU A 109 0.50 -9.00 -6.56
C LEU A 109 1.73 -8.07 -6.62
N PRO A 110 2.24 -7.65 -7.81
CA PRO A 110 3.35 -6.71 -7.88
C PRO A 110 3.05 -5.39 -7.15
N CYS A 111 1.83 -4.86 -7.27
CA CYS A 111 1.42 -3.66 -6.55
C CYS A 111 1.45 -3.88 -5.03
N VAL A 112 0.93 -5.02 -4.56
CA VAL A 112 0.91 -5.36 -3.12
C VAL A 112 2.34 -5.50 -2.57
N ILE A 113 3.23 -6.16 -3.30
CA ILE A 113 4.65 -6.33 -2.90
C ILE A 113 5.36 -4.96 -2.86
N LEU A 114 5.15 -4.11 -3.86
CA LEU A 114 5.76 -2.78 -3.88
C LEU A 114 5.25 -1.90 -2.73
N ILE A 115 3.95 -1.92 -2.43
CA ILE A 115 3.39 -1.20 -1.28
C ILE A 115 4.00 -1.74 0.03
N PHE A 116 4.05 -3.06 0.20
CA PHE A 116 4.66 -3.70 1.36
C PHE A 116 6.11 -3.25 1.56
N TYR A 117 6.91 -3.27 0.49
CA TYR A 117 8.31 -2.85 0.53
C TYR A 117 8.46 -1.36 0.89
N LEU A 118 7.68 -0.46 0.26
CA LEU A 118 7.77 0.97 0.54
C LEU A 118 7.35 1.32 1.98
N LEU A 119 6.31 0.66 2.50
CA LEU A 119 5.90 0.83 3.90
C LEU A 119 6.95 0.25 4.86
N GLY A 120 7.51 -0.92 4.55
CA GLY A 120 8.58 -1.53 5.34
C GLY A 120 9.85 -0.67 5.38
N ARG A 121 10.21 -0.05 4.26
CA ARG A 121 11.29 0.95 4.19
C ARG A 121 11.03 2.16 5.08
N ALA A 122 9.79 2.63 5.18
CA ALA A 122 9.45 3.75 6.06
C ALA A 122 9.36 3.35 7.54
N ALA A 123 8.97 2.10 7.84
CA ALA A 123 8.81 1.61 9.22
C ALA A 123 10.12 1.11 9.88
N TRP A 124 10.98 0.44 9.11
CA TRP A 124 12.18 -0.26 9.60
C TRP A 124 13.44 -0.03 8.76
N ASP A 125 13.44 0.96 7.87
CA ASP A 125 14.64 1.33 7.10
C ASP A 125 15.21 0.18 6.25
N TRP A 126 14.34 -0.65 5.68
CA TRP A 126 14.74 -1.67 4.71
C TRP A 126 15.54 -1.06 3.55
N PRO A 127 16.54 -1.80 3.02
CA PRO A 127 17.44 -1.31 1.97
C PRO A 127 16.68 -0.90 0.71
#